data_AF-A0A1Q6LBV6-F1
#
_entry.id   AF-A0A1Q6LBV6-F1
#
_cell.length_a   1.000
_cell.length_b   1.000
_cell.length_c   1.000
_cell.angle_alpha   90.00
_cell.angle_beta   90.00
_cell.angle_gamma   90.00
#
_symmetry.space_group_name_H-M   'P 1'
#
loop_
_entity.id
_entity.type
_entity.pdbx_description
1 polymer ?
#
loop_
_entity_poly.entity_id
_entity_poly.type
_entity_poly.pdbx_seq_one_letter_code
_entity_poly.pdbx_strand_id
1 'polypeptide(L)'
;MKRVLSFALSLVMLLSITGGLGLTAYAGDTYYETEDNDDYSSADYVPVNSTIYGVCSDYSYSDTDWYKFTLSSPAKVNVQFSFNRADADGDWYVYLYKYEGNGDYSTLDYEDVYVYDGSYTFSSLGLPAGTYFVKVYGYNSACGRQYSITPKCSYVSNWETEFNDEYTSADPLSMGTTRYF
;
A
#
# COMPACT_ATOMS: atom_id res chain seq x y z
N MET A 1 -6.56 55.68 22.19
CA MET A 1 -5.79 54.46 21.91
C MET A 1 -6.63 53.55 21.04
N LYS A 2 -6.08 53.16 19.89
CA LYS A 2 -6.69 52.31 18.87
C LYS A 2 -6.92 50.90 19.43
N ARG A 3 -8.03 50.26 19.05
CA ARG A 3 -8.04 48.88 18.53
C ARG A 3 -9.42 48.53 17.95
N VAL A 4 -9.48 48.62 16.64
CA VAL A 4 -10.48 47.96 15.79
C VAL A 4 -10.08 46.48 15.74
N LEU A 5 -10.97 45.57 16.11
CA LEU A 5 -10.89 44.16 15.69
C LEU A 5 -12.07 43.89 14.78
N SER A 6 -11.78 43.80 13.49
CA SER A 6 -12.56 43.09 12.50
C SER A 6 -11.82 41.78 12.24
N PHE A 7 -12.50 40.63 12.30
CA PHE A 7 -12.14 39.47 11.47
C PHE A 7 -13.39 38.64 11.18
N ALA A 8 -13.37 38.11 9.96
CA ALA A 8 -14.50 37.78 9.14
C ALA A 8 -15.14 36.41 9.42
N LEU A 9 -16.35 36.30 8.92
CA LEU A 9 -17.16 35.10 8.71
C LEU A 9 -16.36 34.00 7.97
N SER A 10 -16.35 32.77 8.48
CA SER A 10 -16.22 31.60 7.61
C SER A 10 -17.15 30.50 8.12
N LEU A 11 -18.17 30.26 7.32
CA LEU A 11 -19.12 29.17 7.38
C LEU A 11 -18.42 27.92 6.84
N VAL A 12 -18.21 26.89 7.67
CA VAL A 12 -17.86 25.56 7.17
C VAL A 12 -19.03 24.62 7.48
N MET A 13 -19.79 24.32 6.45
CA MET A 13 -20.87 23.34 6.45
C MET A 13 -20.29 21.99 5.99
N LEU A 14 -20.38 21.02 6.89
CA LEU A 14 -20.43 19.54 6.74
C LEU A 14 -19.83 18.86 5.49
N LEU A 15 -18.99 17.85 5.76
CA LEU A 15 -19.35 16.49 5.34
C LEU A 15 -18.92 15.49 6.42
N SER A 16 -19.91 14.91 7.11
CA SER A 16 -19.74 13.75 7.98
C SER A 16 -19.63 12.50 7.14
N ILE A 17 -18.52 11.77 7.24
CA ILE A 17 -18.51 10.32 7.02
C ILE A 17 -17.87 9.69 8.26
N THR A 18 -18.72 9.05 9.04
CA THR A 18 -18.38 8.13 10.11
C THR A 18 -17.69 6.90 9.53
N GLY A 19 -16.44 6.67 9.91
CA GLY A 19 -15.72 5.43 9.61
C GLY A 19 -14.22 5.57 9.75
N GLY A 20 -13.70 5.31 10.95
CA GLY A 20 -12.28 5.02 11.21
C GLY A 20 -11.35 6.25 11.21
N LEU A 21 -10.95 6.67 12.41
CA LEU A 21 -9.80 7.52 12.74
C LEU A 21 -9.12 8.25 11.55
N GLY A 22 -9.52 9.50 11.33
CA GLY A 22 -8.76 10.43 10.51
C GLY A 22 -7.44 10.78 11.21
N LEU A 23 -6.43 9.93 11.05
CA LEU A 23 -5.05 10.27 11.34
C LEU A 23 -4.50 10.97 10.09
N THR A 24 -4.37 12.29 10.14
CA THR A 24 -3.52 13.01 9.19
C THR A 24 -2.08 12.57 9.43
N ALA A 25 -1.65 11.56 8.67
CA ALA A 25 -0.26 11.12 8.60
C ALA A 25 0.64 12.28 8.17
N TYR A 26 1.59 12.68 9.02
CA TYR A 26 2.65 13.61 8.63
C TYR A 26 3.82 12.82 8.05
N ALA A 27 4.59 13.43 7.14
CA ALA A 27 5.86 12.87 6.69
C ALA A 27 6.80 12.71 7.90
N GLY A 28 6.96 11.48 8.40
CA GLY A 28 7.74 11.16 9.59
C GLY A 28 7.09 10.18 10.58
N ASP A 29 5.82 9.83 10.40
CA ASP A 29 5.18 8.81 11.25
C ASP A 29 5.73 7.41 10.94
N THR A 30 6.21 6.74 11.98
CA THR A 30 6.67 5.34 11.93
C THR A 30 5.47 4.45 12.23
N TYR A 31 4.98 3.70 11.25
CA TYR A 31 3.86 2.77 11.44
C TYR A 31 4.42 1.41 11.86
N TYR A 32 3.78 0.77 12.82
CA TYR A 32 4.03 -0.63 13.17
C TYR A 32 2.73 -1.40 12.96
N GLU A 33 2.86 -2.67 12.58
CA GLU A 33 1.74 -3.60 12.49
C GLU A 33 0.96 -3.69 13.82
N THR A 34 -0.30 -4.09 13.74
CA THR A 34 -1.13 -4.42 14.90
C THR A 34 -1.76 -5.79 14.75
N GLU A 35 -1.57 -6.63 15.76
CA GLU A 35 -2.13 -7.98 15.77
C GLU A 35 -3.54 -8.04 16.39
N ASP A 36 -4.44 -8.92 15.92
CA ASP A 36 -4.23 -9.90 14.84
C ASP A 36 -4.53 -9.30 13.45
N ASN A 37 -3.59 -9.33 12.50
CA ASN A 37 -3.79 -8.86 11.12
C ASN A 37 -3.72 -9.99 10.05
N ASP A 38 -3.96 -11.24 10.48
CA ASP A 38 -3.84 -12.48 9.69
C ASP A 38 -4.82 -12.63 8.50
N ASP A 39 -5.73 -11.69 8.30
CA ASP A 39 -6.74 -11.72 7.23
C ASP A 39 -6.91 -10.34 6.56
N TYR A 40 -7.28 -10.34 5.28
CA TYR A 40 -7.49 -9.11 4.51
C TYR A 40 -8.50 -8.15 5.18
N SER A 41 -9.47 -8.68 5.94
CA SER A 41 -10.49 -7.90 6.63
C SER A 41 -9.97 -7.19 7.89
N SER A 42 -8.93 -7.71 8.54
CA SER A 42 -8.25 -7.08 9.67
C SER A 42 -7.01 -6.27 9.28
N ALA A 43 -6.63 -6.28 7.99
CA ALA A 43 -5.42 -5.64 7.48
C ALA A 43 -5.14 -4.21 8.00
N ASP A 44 -3.89 -3.95 8.37
CA ASP A 44 -3.41 -2.65 8.83
C ASP A 44 -3.41 -1.61 7.72
N TYR A 45 -3.93 -0.41 7.99
CA TYR A 45 -3.92 0.66 7.00
C TYR A 45 -2.53 1.33 6.91
N VAL A 46 -1.99 1.39 5.71
CA VAL A 46 -0.73 2.06 5.39
C VAL A 46 -1.02 3.23 4.45
N PRO A 47 -0.81 4.49 4.89
CA PRO A 47 -0.88 5.62 3.98
C PRO A 47 0.16 5.47 2.85
N VAL A 48 -0.23 5.79 1.62
CA VAL A 48 0.73 5.76 0.51
C VAL A 48 1.91 6.71 0.76
N ASN A 49 3.09 6.29 0.33
CA ASN A 49 4.39 6.93 0.58
C ASN A 49 4.87 6.91 2.04
N SER A 50 4.15 6.28 2.96
CA SER A 50 4.60 6.01 4.33
C SER A 50 5.14 4.59 4.48
N THR A 51 5.94 4.36 5.53
CA THR A 51 6.56 3.06 5.83
C THR A 51 5.91 2.43 7.05
N ILE A 52 5.49 1.17 6.92
CA ILE A 52 5.08 0.32 8.04
C ILE A 52 6.14 -0.76 8.30
N TYR A 53 6.30 -1.14 9.56
CA TYR A 53 7.19 -2.20 10.02
C TYR A 53 6.38 -3.36 10.58
N GLY A 54 6.83 -4.58 10.29
CA GLY A 54 6.21 -5.80 10.77
C GLY A 54 7.19 -6.94 11.00
N VAL A 55 6.71 -8.03 11.61
CA VAL A 55 7.47 -9.23 11.98
C VAL A 55 6.55 -10.45 11.89
N CYS A 56 6.79 -11.33 10.92
CA CYS A 56 6.16 -12.66 10.94
C CYS A 56 6.76 -13.46 12.11
N SER A 57 6.03 -13.61 13.20
CA SER A 57 6.49 -14.11 14.49
C SER A 57 6.44 -15.63 14.63
N ASP A 58 5.61 -16.30 13.83
CA ASP A 58 5.51 -17.76 13.85
C ASP A 58 6.36 -18.43 12.75
N TYR A 59 6.95 -19.57 13.10
CA TYR A 59 7.57 -20.51 12.15
C TYR A 59 6.51 -21.39 11.45
N SER A 60 5.23 -21.12 11.70
CA SER A 60 4.07 -21.73 11.06
C SER A 60 3.29 -20.67 10.26
N TYR A 61 2.57 -21.10 9.22
CA TYR A 61 1.79 -20.26 8.31
C TYR A 61 0.68 -19.41 8.95
N SER A 62 0.51 -19.47 10.27
CA SER A 62 -0.60 -18.79 10.94
C SER A 62 -0.41 -17.29 11.06
N ASP A 63 0.83 -16.82 11.13
CA ASP A 63 1.17 -15.40 11.18
C ASP A 63 1.35 -14.90 9.74
N THR A 64 0.31 -14.22 9.25
CA THR A 64 0.23 -13.73 7.88
C THR A 64 -0.15 -12.26 7.89
N ASP A 65 0.83 -11.39 7.82
CA ASP A 65 0.58 -9.97 7.89
C ASP A 65 -0.14 -9.43 6.64
N TRP A 66 -1.35 -8.90 6.84
CA TRP A 66 -2.07 -8.14 5.81
C TRP A 66 -2.00 -6.64 6.05
N TYR A 67 -1.64 -5.92 4.99
CA TYR A 67 -1.61 -4.46 4.94
C TYR A 67 -2.50 -3.97 3.82
N LYS A 68 -3.13 -2.80 4.01
CA LYS A 68 -3.99 -2.18 3.00
C LYS A 68 -3.64 -0.72 2.75
N PHE A 69 -3.69 -0.31 1.48
CA PHE A 69 -3.57 1.09 1.08
C PHE A 69 -4.62 1.43 0.02
N THR A 70 -4.90 2.72 -0.13
CA THR A 70 -5.95 3.21 -1.03
C THR A 70 -5.43 4.28 -1.98
N LEU A 71 -5.82 4.19 -3.25
CA LEU A 71 -5.55 5.20 -4.27
C LEU A 71 -6.81 6.02 -4.53
N SER A 72 -6.73 7.35 -4.40
CA SER A 72 -7.87 8.24 -4.64
C SER A 72 -8.13 8.53 -6.13
N SER A 73 -7.15 8.26 -6.97
CA SER A 73 -7.19 8.44 -8.43
C SER A 73 -6.15 7.52 -9.07
N PRO A 74 -6.15 7.34 -10.40
CA PRO A 74 -5.09 6.61 -11.08
C PRO A 74 -3.69 7.08 -10.69
N ALA A 75 -2.78 6.14 -10.49
CA ALA A 75 -1.43 6.41 -10.04
C ALA A 75 -0.43 5.37 -10.56
N LYS A 76 0.83 5.79 -10.66
CA LYS A 76 1.96 4.87 -10.75
C LYS A 76 2.33 4.42 -9.35
N VAL A 77 2.38 3.11 -9.14
CA VAL A 77 2.61 2.47 -7.84
C VAL A 77 3.74 1.46 -7.94
N ASN A 78 4.57 1.38 -6.91
CA ASN A 78 5.36 0.19 -6.60
C ASN A 78 5.39 -0.04 -5.09
N VAL A 79 5.72 -1.25 -4.68
CA VAL A 79 5.89 -1.59 -3.26
C VAL A 79 7.38 -1.82 -3.01
N GLN A 80 7.90 -1.16 -1.98
CA GLN A 80 9.26 -1.38 -1.50
C GLN A 80 9.20 -2.24 -0.24
N PHE A 81 9.85 -3.39 -0.26
CA PHE A 81 10.01 -4.31 0.86
C PHE A 81 11.47 -4.30 1.29
N SER A 82 11.76 -4.14 2.59
CA SER A 82 13.14 -3.99 3.08
C SER A 82 13.33 -4.52 4.48
N PHE A 83 14.48 -5.11 4.75
CA PHE A 83 14.84 -5.73 6.03
C PHE A 83 16.36 -5.74 6.21
N ASN A 84 16.84 -6.14 7.39
CA ASN A 84 18.26 -6.32 7.61
C ASN A 84 18.73 -7.62 6.94
N ARG A 85 19.51 -7.48 5.87
CA ARG A 85 20.19 -8.59 5.18
C ARG A 85 20.98 -9.46 6.17
N ALA A 86 20.95 -10.77 5.96
CA ALA A 86 21.91 -11.69 6.57
C ALA A 86 22.23 -12.86 5.64
N ASP A 87 23.35 -13.52 5.89
CA ASP A 87 23.70 -14.77 5.21
C ASP A 87 23.03 -15.94 5.97
N ALA A 88 21.72 -16.12 5.78
CA ALA A 88 20.91 -17.16 6.44
C ALA A 88 19.83 -17.70 5.48
N ASP A 89 19.38 -18.93 5.72
CA ASP A 89 18.35 -19.60 4.93
C ASP A 89 16.96 -19.19 5.40
N GLY A 90 16.20 -18.51 4.54
CA GLY A 90 14.86 -18.01 4.83
C GLY A 90 14.45 -16.92 3.88
N ASP A 91 13.14 -16.72 3.83
CA ASP A 91 12.47 -16.01 2.76
C ASP A 91 11.10 -15.48 3.20
N TRP A 92 10.68 -14.41 2.54
CA TRP A 92 9.31 -13.87 2.65
C TRP A 92 8.59 -14.02 1.33
N TYR A 93 7.33 -14.44 1.42
CA TYR A 93 6.40 -14.44 0.30
C TYR A 93 5.62 -13.13 0.36
N VAL A 94 5.90 -12.24 -0.59
CA VAL A 94 5.28 -10.91 -0.62
C VAL A 94 4.36 -10.84 -1.83
N TYR A 95 3.09 -10.58 -1.58
CA TYR A 95 2.08 -10.43 -2.63
C TYR A 95 1.54 -9.00 -2.66
N LEU A 96 1.28 -8.50 -3.87
CA LEU A 96 0.49 -7.30 -4.10
C LEU A 96 -0.85 -7.71 -4.72
N TYR A 97 -1.95 -7.31 -4.09
CA TYR A 97 -3.31 -7.61 -4.53
C TYR A 97 -4.11 -6.34 -4.81
N LYS A 98 -5.05 -6.44 -5.76
CA LYS A 98 -6.15 -5.48 -5.91
C LYS A 98 -7.42 -6.07 -5.32
N TYR A 99 -8.18 -5.25 -4.58
CA TYR A 99 -9.51 -5.64 -4.11
C TYR A 99 -10.54 -5.57 -5.25
N GLU A 100 -11.31 -6.64 -5.44
CA GLU A 100 -12.36 -6.71 -6.46
C GLU A 100 -13.79 -6.60 -5.86
N GLY A 101 -13.89 -6.51 -4.53
CA GLY A 101 -15.18 -6.43 -3.82
C GLY A 101 -15.63 -7.77 -3.24
N ASN A 102 -16.56 -7.72 -2.29
CA ASN A 102 -17.15 -8.90 -1.64
C ASN A 102 -16.16 -9.90 -1.00
N GLY A 103 -14.93 -9.46 -0.75
CA GLY A 103 -13.87 -10.32 -0.20
C GLY A 103 -12.97 -10.95 -1.25
N ASP A 104 -13.25 -10.73 -2.54
CA ASP A 104 -12.41 -11.20 -3.64
C ASP A 104 -11.26 -10.22 -3.92
N TYR A 105 -10.14 -10.78 -4.35
CA TYR A 105 -8.94 -10.04 -4.74
C TYR A 105 -8.20 -10.74 -5.88
N SER A 106 -7.51 -9.94 -6.69
CA SER A 106 -6.69 -10.40 -7.82
C SER A 106 -5.22 -10.12 -7.56
N THR A 107 -4.36 -11.08 -7.87
CA THR A 107 -2.89 -10.92 -7.75
C THR A 107 -2.40 -9.96 -8.83
N LEU A 108 -1.72 -8.89 -8.41
CA LEU A 108 -1.03 -7.97 -9.30
C LEU A 108 0.43 -8.37 -9.49
N ASP A 109 1.10 -8.72 -8.40
CA ASP A 109 2.51 -9.11 -8.41
C ASP A 109 2.85 -9.99 -7.20
N TYR A 110 3.95 -10.72 -7.29
CA TYR A 110 4.42 -11.65 -6.27
C TYR A 110 5.93 -11.86 -6.36
N GLU A 111 6.60 -11.90 -5.21
CA GLU A 111 8.00 -12.29 -5.13
C GLU A 111 8.28 -13.15 -3.89
N ASP A 112 9.21 -14.09 -4.05
CA ASP A 112 9.91 -14.79 -2.98
C ASP A 112 11.21 -14.02 -2.66
N VAL A 113 11.24 -13.29 -1.54
CA VAL A 113 12.33 -12.40 -1.18
C VAL A 113 13.22 -13.04 -0.13
N TYR A 114 14.47 -13.35 -0.50
CA TYR A 114 15.37 -14.08 0.37
C TYR A 114 16.04 -13.17 1.39
N VAL A 115 16.32 -13.70 2.58
CA VAL A 115 17.01 -13.01 3.67
C VAL A 115 18.39 -12.45 3.26
N TYR A 116 19.04 -13.03 2.25
CA TYR A 116 20.31 -12.54 1.73
C TYR A 116 20.20 -11.34 0.79
N ASP A 117 19.00 -10.99 0.30
CA ASP A 117 18.76 -9.86 -0.61
C ASP A 117 18.79 -8.52 0.13
N GLY A 118 18.21 -8.47 1.33
CA GLY A 118 18.06 -7.27 2.15
C GLY A 118 16.88 -6.37 1.74
N SER A 119 16.51 -6.36 0.47
CA SER A 119 15.33 -5.64 -0.01
C SER A 119 14.85 -6.14 -1.35
N TYR A 120 13.59 -5.84 -1.66
CA TYR A 120 13.00 -6.03 -2.98
C TYR A 120 12.10 -4.83 -3.29
N THR A 121 12.06 -4.41 -4.55
CA THR A 121 11.12 -3.39 -5.03
C THR A 121 10.38 -3.94 -6.22
N PHE A 122 9.07 -4.06 -6.08
CA PHE A 122 8.19 -4.49 -7.14
C PHE A 122 8.30 -3.59 -8.37
N SER A 123 8.03 -4.16 -9.54
CA SER A 123 7.91 -3.37 -10.76
C SER A 123 6.85 -2.29 -10.59
N SER A 124 7.03 -1.15 -11.28
CA SER A 124 6.02 -0.11 -11.20
C SER A 124 4.83 -0.46 -12.07
N LEU A 125 3.64 -0.44 -11.47
CA LEU A 125 2.37 -0.66 -12.15
C LEU A 125 1.61 0.67 -12.21
N GLY A 126 0.96 0.91 -13.32
CA GLY A 126 -0.12 1.88 -13.34
C GLY A 126 -1.38 1.24 -12.76
N LEU A 127 -2.01 1.86 -11.77
CA LEU A 127 -3.17 1.30 -11.06
C LEU A 127 -4.30 2.33 -10.99
N PRO A 128 -5.57 1.92 -11.18
CA PRO A 128 -6.73 2.80 -11.05
C PRO A 128 -6.96 3.23 -9.59
N ALA A 129 -7.94 4.11 -9.36
CA ALA A 129 -8.42 4.35 -8.00
C ALA A 129 -8.97 3.05 -7.41
N GLY A 130 -8.66 2.75 -6.15
CA GLY A 130 -9.05 1.47 -5.55
C GLY A 130 -8.40 1.19 -4.21
N THR A 131 -8.71 0.01 -3.67
CA THR A 131 -8.08 -0.55 -2.46
C THR A 131 -7.17 -1.69 -2.88
N TYR A 132 -5.99 -1.71 -2.28
CA TYR A 132 -4.93 -2.66 -2.58
C TYR A 132 -4.41 -3.25 -1.28
N PHE A 133 -3.88 -4.46 -1.37
CA PHE A 133 -3.33 -5.16 -0.22
C PHE A 133 -1.89 -5.60 -0.48
N VAL A 134 -1.07 -5.56 0.55
CA VAL A 134 0.20 -6.28 0.60
C VAL A 134 0.03 -7.39 1.62
N LYS A 135 0.32 -8.63 1.22
CA LYS A 135 0.32 -9.79 2.11
C LYS A 135 1.76 -10.26 2.28
N VAL A 136 2.19 -10.47 3.51
CA VAL A 136 3.52 -10.99 3.84
C VAL A 136 3.38 -12.20 4.74
N TYR A 137 4.16 -13.24 4.48
CA TYR A 137 4.43 -14.28 5.47
C TYR A 137 5.85 -14.81 5.23
N GLY A 138 6.53 -15.16 6.33
CA GLY A 138 7.94 -15.54 6.33
C GLY A 138 8.18 -17.01 6.64
N TYR A 139 9.37 -17.50 6.27
CA TYR A 139 9.84 -18.85 6.60
C TYR A 139 11.27 -18.88 7.11
N ASN A 140 11.57 -19.93 7.86
CA ASN A 140 12.91 -20.22 8.36
C ASN A 140 13.51 -18.99 9.05
N SER A 141 14.69 -18.52 8.61
CA SER A 141 15.34 -17.38 9.25
C SER A 141 14.66 -16.03 8.99
N ALA A 142 13.65 -15.94 8.12
CA ALA A 142 12.82 -14.74 7.96
C ALA A 142 11.88 -14.54 9.16
N CYS A 143 11.39 -15.62 9.78
CA CYS A 143 10.56 -15.55 10.98
C CYS A 143 11.29 -14.86 12.14
N GLY A 144 10.59 -13.99 12.85
CA GLY A 144 11.14 -13.19 13.95
C GLY A 144 12.03 -12.02 13.50
N ARG A 145 12.15 -11.75 12.20
CA ARG A 145 12.86 -10.58 11.68
C ARG A 145 11.91 -9.46 11.33
N GLN A 146 12.29 -8.26 11.75
CA GLN A 146 11.61 -7.04 11.33
C GLN A 146 11.87 -6.74 9.86
N TYR A 147 10.79 -6.53 9.12
CA TYR A 147 10.78 -5.99 7.77
C TYR A 147 10.06 -4.64 7.75
N SER A 148 10.03 -4.02 6.57
CA SER A 148 9.29 -2.79 6.31
C SER A 148 8.68 -2.81 4.92
N ILE A 149 7.49 -2.20 4.80
CA ILE A 149 6.75 -2.05 3.55
C ILE A 149 6.51 -0.56 3.32
N THR A 150 6.75 -0.10 2.09
CA THR A 150 6.42 1.26 1.66
C THR A 150 5.72 1.21 0.31
N PRO A 151 4.39 1.35 0.24
CA PRO A 151 3.69 1.53 -1.03
C PRO A 151 3.97 2.93 -1.57
N LYS A 152 4.85 3.04 -2.57
CA LYS A 152 5.15 4.31 -3.24
C LYS A 152 4.08 4.61 -4.28
N CYS A 153 3.60 5.84 -4.28
CA CYS A 153 2.52 6.29 -5.15
C CYS A 153 2.86 7.66 -5.73
N SER A 154 2.77 7.77 -7.07
CA SER A 154 2.79 9.03 -7.80
C SER A 154 1.51 9.17 -8.60
N TYR A 155 0.64 10.11 -8.24
CA TYR A 155 -0.60 10.37 -8.96
C TYR A 155 -0.29 11.02 -10.32
N VAL A 156 -0.54 10.28 -11.40
CA VAL A 156 -0.26 10.67 -12.78
C VAL A 156 -1.44 10.27 -13.66
N SER A 157 -1.85 11.15 -14.58
CA SER A 157 -3.03 10.93 -15.42
C SER A 157 -2.73 10.30 -16.78
N ASN A 158 -1.46 10.09 -17.10
CA ASN A 158 -0.97 9.67 -18.41
C ASN A 158 -0.22 8.34 -18.39
N TRP A 159 -0.28 7.60 -17.27
CA TRP A 159 0.15 6.20 -17.24
C TRP A 159 -1.02 5.31 -17.67
N GLU A 160 -0.75 4.18 -18.31
CA GLU A 160 -1.74 3.10 -18.38
C GLU A 160 -2.13 2.61 -16.99
N THR A 161 -3.24 1.87 -16.88
CA THR A 161 -3.72 1.30 -15.63
C THR A 161 -4.13 -0.15 -15.79
N GLU A 162 -3.63 -1.01 -14.91
CA GLU A 162 -4.00 -2.42 -14.85
C GLU A 162 -5.35 -2.64 -14.14
N PHE A 163 -6.16 -3.61 -14.55
CA PHE A 163 -5.93 -4.63 -15.58
C PHE A 163 -6.54 -4.22 -16.93
N ASN A 164 -5.72 -3.98 -17.96
CA ASN A 164 -6.20 -3.50 -19.26
C ASN A 164 -6.01 -4.48 -20.44
N ASP A 165 -5.72 -5.75 -20.15
CA ASP A 165 -5.49 -6.81 -21.15
C ASP A 165 -6.73 -7.20 -21.97
N GLU A 166 -7.94 -6.90 -21.49
CA GLU A 166 -9.19 -7.22 -22.17
C GLU A 166 -9.76 -6.00 -22.91
N TYR A 167 -10.38 -6.22 -24.07
CA TYR A 167 -10.96 -5.10 -24.85
C TYR A 167 -12.05 -4.32 -24.09
N THR A 168 -12.67 -4.94 -23.08
CA THR A 168 -13.67 -4.30 -22.20
C THR A 168 -13.07 -3.51 -21.05
N SER A 169 -11.79 -3.71 -20.73
CA SER A 169 -11.06 -2.98 -19.67
C SER A 169 -9.94 -2.09 -20.21
N ALA A 170 -9.76 -2.05 -21.53
CA ALA A 170 -8.76 -1.22 -22.21
C ALA A 170 -8.84 0.26 -21.81
N ASP A 171 -7.67 0.85 -21.60
CA ASP A 171 -7.53 2.27 -21.33
C ASP A 171 -7.99 3.13 -22.51
N PRO A 172 -8.79 4.19 -22.28
CA PRO A 172 -9.10 5.14 -23.34
C PRO A 172 -7.83 5.92 -23.73
N LEU A 173 -7.52 5.92 -25.03
CA LEU A 173 -6.46 6.73 -25.62
C LEU A 173 -7.07 7.82 -26.52
N SER A 174 -6.89 9.08 -26.15
CA SER A 174 -7.34 10.22 -26.93
C SER A 174 -6.29 10.63 -27.98
N MET A 175 -6.74 11.06 -29.16
CA MET A 175 -5.83 11.53 -30.21
C MET A 175 -4.93 12.66 -29.70
N GLY A 176 -3.63 12.58 -30.03
CA GLY A 176 -2.62 13.57 -29.64
C GLY A 176 -2.13 13.45 -28.19
N THR A 177 -2.52 12.39 -27.47
CA THR A 177 -2.06 12.13 -26.10
C THR A 177 -0.97 11.06 -26.08
N THR A 178 0.08 11.28 -25.30
CA THR A 178 1.08 10.25 -24.98
C THR A 178 0.67 9.52 -23.71
N ARG A 179 0.59 8.19 -23.76
CA ARG A 179 0.49 7.30 -22.59
C ARG A 179 1.84 6.62 -22.34
N TYR A 180 2.16 6.42 -21.06
CA TYR A 180 3.35 5.72 -20.60
C TYR A 180 2.97 4.36 -20.00
N PHE A 181 3.92 3.43 -20.03
CA PHE A 181 3.89 2.12 -19.41
C PHE A 181 5.16 1.95 -18.57
#